data_AF-A0AAJ6ELN5-F1
#
_entry.id   AF-A0AAJ6ELN5-F1
#
_cell.length_a   1.000
_cell.length_b   1.000
_cell.length_c   1.000
_cell.angle_alpha   90.00
_cell.angle_beta   90.00
_cell.angle_gamma   90.00
#
_symmetry.space_group_name_H-M   'P 1'
#
loop_
_entity.id
_entity.type
_entity.pdbx_description
1 polymer ?
#
loop_
_entity_poly.entity_id
_entity_poly.type
_entity_poly.pdbx_seq_one_letter_code
_entity_poly.pdbx_strand_id
1 'polypeptide(L)' 'MKKRRAGTLRSGRSKKKVKSRKQAIAIGLSEARAKGRKVPKKRLAKKRKTTKKRKPAKKR' A
#
# COMPACT_ATOMS: atom_id res chain seq x y z
N MET A 1 -12.93 -7.95 0.56
CA MET A 1 -13.48 -6.56 0.46
C MET A 1 -14.60 -6.24 1.45
N LYS A 2 -15.19 -7.24 2.12
CA LYS A 2 -16.25 -7.03 3.12
C LYS A 2 -15.88 -5.98 4.18
N LYS A 3 -14.68 -6.05 4.78
CA LYS A 3 -14.17 -5.07 5.77
C LYS A 3 -14.15 -3.61 5.27
N ARG A 4 -13.80 -3.37 4.00
CA ARG A 4 -13.83 -2.02 3.43
C ARG A 4 -15.26 -1.54 3.21
N ARG A 5 -16.13 -2.41 2.65
CA ARG A 5 -17.55 -2.10 2.42
C ARG A 5 -18.29 -1.82 3.74
N ALA A 6 -17.95 -2.55 4.79
CA ALA A 6 -18.43 -2.32 6.15
C ALA A 6 -17.80 -1.08 6.83
N GLY A 7 -16.81 -0.43 6.20
CA GLY A 7 -16.18 0.76 6.74
C GLY A 7 -15.26 0.55 7.94
N THR A 8 -14.95 -0.71 8.30
CA THR A 8 -14.13 -1.08 9.46
C THR A 8 -12.63 -1.16 9.15
N LEU A 9 -12.25 -1.11 7.88
CA LEU A 9 -10.85 -1.17 7.47
C LEU A 9 -10.11 0.13 7.81
N ARG A 10 -9.00 0.02 8.58
CA ARG A 10 -8.15 1.13 9.00
C ARG A 10 -6.72 1.03 8.48
N SER A 11 -6.06 2.17 8.33
CA SER A 11 -4.63 2.29 8.05
C SER A 11 -3.82 1.90 9.29
N GLY A 12 -2.57 1.47 9.09
CA GLY A 12 -1.67 1.08 10.19
C GLY A 12 -1.34 2.24 11.14
N ARG A 13 -0.27 2.98 10.84
CA ARG A 13 0.28 4.02 11.74
C ARG A 13 -0.74 5.07 12.18
N SER A 14 -1.58 5.55 11.28
CA SER A 14 -2.52 6.63 11.56
C SER A 14 -3.89 6.18 12.03
N LYS A 15 -4.19 4.87 12.04
CA LYS A 15 -5.51 4.29 12.40
C LYS A 15 -6.71 4.95 11.70
N LYS A 16 -6.49 5.62 10.57
CA LYS A 16 -7.53 6.34 9.80
C LYS A 16 -8.32 5.34 8.95
N LYS A 17 -9.59 5.62 8.70
CA LYS A 17 -10.43 4.81 7.81
C LYS A 17 -9.85 4.80 6.39
N VAL A 18 -9.80 3.62 5.77
CA VAL A 18 -9.27 3.47 4.41
C VAL A 18 -10.27 4.04 3.40
N LYS A 19 -9.86 5.08 2.68
CA LYS A 19 -10.69 5.75 1.67
C LYS A 19 -10.60 5.10 0.29
N SER A 20 -9.42 4.62 -0.11
CA SER A 20 -9.19 4.13 -1.48
C SER A 20 -9.33 2.61 -1.61
N ARG A 21 -9.94 2.16 -2.72
CA ARG A 21 -10.10 0.73 -3.05
C ARG A 21 -8.76 0.03 -3.25
N LYS A 22 -7.81 0.69 -3.92
CA LYS A 22 -6.45 0.18 -4.19
C LYS A 22 -5.71 -0.13 -2.88
N GLN A 23 -5.75 0.80 -1.92
CA GLN A 23 -5.11 0.61 -0.61
C GLN A 23 -5.75 -0.54 0.17
N ALA A 24 -7.07 -0.67 0.14
CA ALA A 24 -7.75 -1.78 0.81
C ALA A 24 -7.39 -3.16 0.24
N ILE A 25 -7.22 -3.25 -1.09
CA ILE A 25 -6.73 -4.47 -1.74
C ILE A 25 -5.30 -4.76 -1.28
N ALA A 26 -4.43 -3.74 -1.25
CA ALA A 26 -3.06 -3.89 -0.79
C ALA A 26 -2.98 -4.39 0.67
N ILE A 27 -3.77 -3.81 1.57
CA ILE A 27 -3.86 -4.25 2.98
C ILE A 27 -4.39 -5.69 3.04
N GLY A 28 -5.47 -6.00 2.33
CA GLY A 28 -6.04 -7.35 2.30
C GLY A 28 -5.09 -8.42 1.76
N LEU A 29 -4.30 -8.10 0.73
CA LEU A 29 -3.27 -8.99 0.21
C LEU A 29 -2.12 -9.19 1.21
N SER A 30 -1.72 -8.14 1.93
CA SER A 30 -0.69 -8.25 2.96
C SER A 30 -1.17 -9.06 4.18
N GLU A 31 -2.39 -8.84 4.65
CA GLU A 31 -3.01 -9.64 5.72
C GLU A 31 -3.09 -11.12 5.32
N ALA A 32 -3.48 -11.40 4.08
CA ALA A 32 -3.57 -12.76 3.57
C ALA A 32 -2.19 -13.45 3.49
N ARG A 33 -1.14 -12.73 3.08
CA ARG A 33 0.25 -13.23 3.10
C ARG A 33 0.73 -13.57 4.51
N ALA A 34 0.53 -12.65 5.45
CA ALA A 34 0.95 -12.85 6.84
C ALA A 34 0.26 -14.07 7.47
N LYS A 35 -0.97 -14.35 7.07
CA LYS A 35 -1.76 -15.53 7.50
C LYS A 35 -1.45 -16.81 6.73
N GLY A 36 -0.45 -16.83 5.85
CA GLY A 36 -0.09 -18.01 5.06
C GLY A 36 -1.13 -18.44 4.02
N ARG A 37 -2.11 -17.59 3.70
CA ARG A 37 -3.15 -17.94 2.70
C ARG A 37 -2.56 -17.92 1.30
N LYS A 38 -3.07 -18.78 0.42
CA LYS A 38 -2.71 -18.79 -1.01
C LYS A 38 -3.08 -17.45 -1.64
N VAL A 39 -2.06 -16.67 -2.01
CA VAL A 39 -2.21 -15.36 -2.64
C VAL A 39 -1.36 -15.26 -3.90
N PRO A 40 -1.74 -14.40 -4.86
CA PRO A 40 -0.88 -14.10 -6.00
C PRO A 40 0.49 -13.59 -5.57
N LYS A 41 1.54 -14.15 -6.19
CA LYS A 41 2.92 -13.71 -6.01
C LYS A 41 3.03 -12.25 -6.47
N LYS A 42 3.83 -11.45 -5.76
CA LYS A 42 4.17 -10.10 -6.23
C LYS A 42 4.96 -10.26 -7.52
N ARG A 43 4.56 -9.59 -8.59
CA ARG A 43 5.42 -9.47 -9.77
C ARG A 43 6.65 -8.66 -9.36
N LEU A 44 7.84 -9.17 -9.68
CA LEU A 44 9.07 -8.39 -9.55
C LEU A 44 8.97 -7.19 -10.48
N ALA A 45 8.72 -6.00 -9.92
CA ALA A 45 8.83 -4.78 -10.70
C ALA A 45 10.30 -4.60 -11.06
N LYS A 46 10.63 -4.56 -12.35
CA LYS A 46 11.96 -4.20 -12.85
C LYS A 46 12.37 -2.92 -12.12
N LYS A 47 13.48 -2.97 -11.36
CA LYS A 47 14.01 -1.84 -10.58
C LYS A 47 14.29 -0.71 -11.58
N ARG A 48 13.38 0.26 -11.73
CA ARG A 48 13.68 1.47 -12.49
C ARG A 48 14.71 2.23 -11.66
N LYS A 49 15.93 2.41 -12.20
CA LYS A 49 16.95 3.30 -11.61
C LYS A 49 16.28 4.66 -11.43
N THR A 50 16.02 5.05 -10.20
CA THR A 50 15.55 6.39 -9.89
C THR A 50 16.73 7.31 -10.14
N THR A 51 16.67 8.12 -11.20
CA THR A 51 17.61 9.22 -11.36
C THR A 51 17.50 10.11 -10.12
N LYS A 52 18.63 10.36 -9.47
CA LYS A 52 18.72 11.14 -8.23
C LYS A 52 18.16 12.53 -8.52
N LYS A 53 16.91 12.82 -8.12
CA LYS A 53 16.33 14.16 -8.25
C LYS A 53 17.23 15.13 -7.47
N ARG A 54 17.88 16.04 -8.18
CA ARG A 54 18.65 17.14 -7.58
C ARG A 54 17.67 17.99 -6.75
N LYS A 55 18.06 18.31 -5.51
CA LYS A 55 17.26 19.19 -4.63
C LYS A 55 17.14 20.57 -5.30
N PRO A 56 15.95 21.18 -5.38
CA PRO A 56 15.85 22.57 -5.81
C PRO A 56 16.56 23.46 -4.78
N ALA A 57 17.38 24.39 -5.27
CA ALA A 57 18.07 25.36 -4.41
C ALA A 57 17.03 26.19 -3.65
N LYS A 58 17.23 26.33 -2.33
CA LYS A 58 16.41 27.16 -1.46
C LYS A 58 16.59 28.61 -1.90
N LYS A 59 15.59 29.24 -2.52
CA LYS A 59 15.57 30.69 -2.70
C LYS A 59 15.43 31.33 -1.32
N ARG A 60 16.33 32.27 -1.03
CA ARG A 60 16.40 33.03 0.22
C ARG A 60 15.18 33.92 0.36
#